data_AF-A0A8X6NZQ0-F1
#
_entry.id   AF-A0A8X6NZQ0-F1
#
_cell.length_a   1.000
_cell.length_b   1.000
_cell.length_c   1.000
_cell.angle_alpha   90.00
_cell.angle_beta   90.00
_cell.angle_gamma   90.00
#
_symmetry.space_group_name_H-M   'P 1'
#
loop_
_entity.id
_entity.type
_entity.pdbx_description
1 polymer ?
#
loop_
_entity_poly.entity_id
_entity_poly.type
_entity_poly.pdbx_seq_one_letter_code
_entity_poly.pdbx_strand_id
1 'polypeptide(L)'
;MVFGKTIVQPGKIFEPPSSASTDLAECLLKLRETFRTLKPAPASYHSSISCFVIAALTTCSHIFVSVDGLKSSVTAPYQGPFEVLSRTDKNLTVKSNDRTTTISIDRLKPAFQLKDTNSIKESFLEQKRNSPVVHASRLDSDVLVPTTTRFGRKVRFNPMFL
;
A
#
# COMPACT_ATOMS: atom_id res chain seq x y z
N MET A 1 17.29 9.37 63.27
CA MET A 1 18.50 9.09 62.45
C MET A 1 18.14 7.98 61.49
N VAL A 2 18.11 8.27 60.18
CA VAL A 2 17.51 7.37 59.19
C VAL A 2 18.59 7.02 58.16
N PHE A 3 19.03 5.75 58.26
CA PHE A 3 19.91 4.96 57.39
C PHE A 3 21.43 5.25 57.42
N GLY A 4 22.16 4.40 58.14
CA GLY A 4 23.63 4.33 58.17
C GLY A 4 24.26 3.65 56.94
N LYS A 5 23.74 3.89 55.73
CA LYS A 5 24.34 3.42 54.47
C LYS A 5 24.34 4.54 53.43
N THR A 6 25.45 4.68 52.72
CA THR A 6 25.64 5.68 51.66
C THR A 6 24.62 5.45 50.53
N ILE A 7 23.92 6.51 50.14
CA ILE A 7 22.97 6.49 49.01
C ILE A 7 23.76 6.21 47.72
N VAL A 8 23.40 5.13 47.02
CA VAL A 8 24.09 4.69 45.79
C VAL A 8 23.53 5.43 44.58
N GLN A 9 24.40 5.77 43.62
CA GLN A 9 23.99 6.44 42.39
C GLN A 9 23.08 5.56 41.53
N PRO A 10 22.04 6.13 40.88
CA PRO A 10 21.24 5.41 39.89
C PRO A 10 22.14 4.80 38.81
N GLY A 11 22.00 3.49 38.57
CA GLY A 11 22.82 2.75 37.60
C GLY A 11 24.02 2.00 38.17
N LYS A 12 24.33 2.15 39.46
CA LYS A 12 25.38 1.38 40.13
C LYS A 12 24.77 0.16 40.82
N ILE A 13 24.40 -0.83 40.01
CA ILE A 13 23.64 -2.03 40.41
C ILE A 13 24.50 -3.13 41.04
N PHE A 14 25.82 -3.09 40.87
CA PHE A 14 26.73 -4.13 41.32
C PHE A 14 27.81 -3.54 42.22
N GLU A 15 27.95 -4.09 43.43
CA GLU A 15 29.09 -3.83 44.31
C GLU A 15 30.31 -4.62 43.79
N PRO A 16 31.52 -4.01 43.78
CA PRO A 16 32.71 -4.74 43.42
C PRO A 16 32.92 -5.86 44.45
N PRO A 17 33.19 -7.10 44.03
CA PRO A 17 33.32 -8.21 44.97
C PRO A 17 34.49 -7.94 45.94
N SER A 18 34.23 -8.02 47.25
CA SER A 18 35.26 -7.73 48.28
C SER A 18 36.38 -8.76 48.35
N SER A 19 36.22 -9.88 47.64
CA SER A 19 37.24 -10.93 47.46
C SER A 19 36.88 -11.74 46.23
N ALA A 20 37.34 -11.33 45.05
CA ALA A 20 37.27 -12.17 43.87
C ALA A 20 38.65 -12.21 43.19
N SER A 21 39.36 -13.31 43.41
CA SER A 21 40.49 -13.75 42.60
C SER A 21 40.03 -14.46 41.32
N THR A 22 38.77 -14.30 40.90
CA THR A 22 38.30 -14.80 39.62
C THR A 22 38.70 -13.82 38.54
N ASP A 23 39.50 -14.31 37.59
CA ASP A 23 39.95 -13.54 36.43
C ASP A 23 38.74 -12.97 35.68
N LEU A 24 38.64 -11.64 35.62
CA LEU A 24 37.56 -10.94 34.92
C LEU A 24 37.49 -11.37 33.45
N ALA A 25 38.63 -11.72 32.85
CA ALA A 25 38.67 -12.20 31.48
C ALA A 25 37.96 -13.56 31.34
N GLU A 26 38.16 -14.50 32.27
CA GLU A 26 37.46 -15.78 32.30
C GLU A 26 35.93 -15.61 32.45
N CYS A 27 35.50 -14.69 33.33
CA CYS A 27 34.08 -14.37 33.51
C CYS A 27 33.45 -13.83 32.22
N LEU A 28 34.15 -12.93 31.51
CA LEU A 28 33.67 -12.37 30.26
C LEU A 28 33.64 -13.40 29.13
N LEU A 29 34.62 -14.32 29.08
CA LEU A 29 34.63 -15.42 28.13
C LEU A 29 33.42 -16.34 28.34
N LYS A 30 33.18 -16.75 29.59
CA LYS A 30 32.01 -17.56 29.96
C LYS A 30 30.70 -16.86 29.60
N LEU A 31 30.58 -15.57 29.87
CA LEU A 31 29.40 -14.79 29.53
C LEU A 31 29.17 -14.77 28.01
N ARG A 32 30.21 -14.51 27.22
CA ARG A 32 30.12 -14.53 25.75
C ARG A 32 29.70 -15.89 25.22
N GLU A 33 30.22 -16.98 25.77
CA GLU A 33 29.83 -18.34 25.40
C GLU A 33 28.37 -18.64 25.73
N THR A 34 27.89 -18.22 26.90
CA THR A 34 26.47 -18.38 27.27
C THR A 34 25.55 -17.60 26.32
N PHE A 35 25.86 -16.35 26.00
CA PHE A 35 25.02 -15.58 25.06
C PHE A 35 25.08 -16.09 23.62
N ARG A 36 26.19 -16.70 23.19
CA ARG A 36 26.28 -17.37 21.87
C ARG A 36 25.43 -18.62 21.78
N THR A 37 25.23 -19.31 22.90
CA THR A 37 24.46 -20.57 22.96
C THR A 37 22.98 -20.35 23.21
N LEU A 38 22.58 -19.20 23.75
CA LEU A 38 21.18 -18.80 23.89
C LEU A 38 20.52 -18.66 22.50
N LYS A 39 19.58 -19.56 22.21
CA LYS A 39 18.68 -19.43 21.06
C LYS A 39 17.39 -18.76 21.51
N PRO A 40 16.77 -17.91 20.67
CA PRO A 40 15.44 -17.39 20.95
C PRO A 40 14.47 -18.56 21.14
N ALA A 41 13.62 -18.49 22.17
CA ALA A 41 12.55 -19.45 22.34
C ALA A 41 11.61 -19.38 21.12
N PRO A 42 11.15 -20.53 20.59
CA PRO A 42 10.22 -20.52 19.48
C PRO A 42 8.96 -19.75 19.88
N ALA A 43 8.75 -18.60 19.25
CA ALA A 43 7.54 -17.83 19.45
C ALA A 43 6.35 -18.60 18.87
N SER A 44 5.23 -18.63 19.58
CA SER A 44 4.01 -19.21 19.06
C SER A 44 3.42 -18.28 17.99
N TYR A 45 3.54 -18.68 16.74
CA TYR A 45 3.01 -17.92 15.62
C TYR A 45 1.53 -18.26 15.43
N HIS A 46 0.63 -17.42 15.96
CA HIS A 46 -0.81 -17.71 16.02
C HIS A 46 -1.61 -17.30 14.78
N SER A 47 -0.96 -16.82 13.72
CA SER A 47 -1.68 -16.40 12.50
C SER A 47 -0.95 -16.83 11.24
N SER A 48 -1.66 -17.44 10.29
CA SER A 48 -1.21 -17.47 8.91
C SER A 48 -1.35 -16.05 8.37
N ILE A 49 -0.25 -15.34 8.10
CA ILE A 49 -0.32 -14.03 7.46
C ILE A 49 -0.73 -14.22 6.01
N SER A 50 -2.01 -14.03 5.71
CA SER A 50 -2.49 -13.83 4.34
C SER A 50 -2.29 -12.36 3.98
N CYS A 51 -1.27 -12.06 3.18
CA CYS A 51 -1.10 -10.71 2.65
C CYS A 51 -2.19 -10.43 1.62
N PHE A 52 -2.95 -9.35 1.81
CA PHE A 52 -3.92 -8.89 0.81
C PHE A 52 -3.18 -8.16 -0.31
N VAL A 53 -3.29 -8.67 -1.54
CA VAL A 53 -2.74 -8.04 -2.74
C VAL A 53 -3.89 -7.60 -3.63
N ILE A 54 -3.83 -6.36 -4.12
CA ILE A 54 -4.83 -5.83 -5.04
C ILE A 54 -4.72 -6.59 -6.37
N ALA A 55 -5.75 -7.37 -6.71
CA ALA A 55 -5.77 -8.20 -7.92
C ALA A 55 -5.45 -7.42 -9.21
N ALA A 56 -5.90 -6.15 -9.29
CA ALA A 56 -5.66 -5.30 -10.45
C ALA A 56 -4.17 -5.00 -10.72
N LEU A 57 -3.27 -5.16 -9.74
CA LEU A 57 -1.83 -5.01 -9.95
C LEU A 57 -1.25 -6.05 -10.92
N THR A 58 -1.92 -7.20 -11.05
CA THR A 58 -1.51 -8.26 -12.00
C THR A 58 -1.81 -7.88 -13.45
N THR A 59 -2.86 -7.09 -13.70
CA THR A 59 -3.37 -6.78 -15.06
C THR A 59 -3.20 -5.32 -15.48
N CYS A 60 -2.88 -4.40 -14.56
CA CYS A 60 -2.84 -2.96 -14.85
C CYS A 60 -1.67 -2.58 -15.78
N SER A 61 -1.92 -1.78 -16.82
CA SER A 61 -0.86 -1.27 -17.70
C SER A 61 0.00 -0.20 -17.02
N HIS A 62 -0.65 0.65 -16.21
CA HIS A 62 -0.01 1.76 -15.51
C HIS A 62 -0.23 1.67 -14.01
N ILE A 63 0.72 2.19 -13.22
CA ILE A 63 0.65 2.23 -11.76
C ILE A 63 1.13 3.56 -11.20
N PHE A 64 0.59 3.93 -10.05
CA PHE A 64 1.07 5.02 -9.20
C PHE A 64 2.01 4.49 -8.12
N VAL A 65 3.07 5.24 -7.84
CA VAL A 65 4.11 4.86 -6.87
C VAL A 65 4.06 5.81 -5.66
N SER A 66 3.98 5.27 -4.45
CA SER A 66 4.06 6.06 -3.22
C SER A 66 5.45 6.65 -3.03
N VAL A 67 5.51 7.95 -2.70
CA VAL A 67 6.77 8.62 -2.35
C VAL A 67 7.01 8.46 -0.84
N ASP A 68 8.08 7.75 -0.49
CA ASP A 68 8.53 7.58 0.89
C ASP A 68 9.59 8.63 1.22
N GLY A 69 9.38 9.41 2.28
CA GLY A 69 10.34 10.43 2.74
C GLY A 69 9.68 11.65 3.39
N LEU A 70 10.51 12.58 3.87
CA LEU A 70 10.02 13.88 4.35
C LEU A 70 9.49 14.68 3.16
N LYS A 71 8.20 14.99 3.20
CA LYS A 71 7.48 15.70 2.14
C LYS A 71 7.49 17.19 2.47
N SER A 72 7.57 18.03 1.44
CA SER A 72 7.16 19.43 1.60
C SER A 72 5.66 19.48 1.90
N SER A 73 5.19 20.59 2.50
CA SER A 73 3.81 20.75 2.96
C SER A 73 2.74 20.42 1.90
N VAL A 74 3.06 20.53 0.60
CA VAL A 74 2.14 20.28 -0.52
C VAL A 74 2.80 19.42 -1.59
N THR A 75 3.10 18.15 -1.28
CA THR A 75 3.55 17.18 -2.29
C THR A 75 2.52 16.07 -2.45
N ALA A 76 2.22 15.68 -3.69
CA ALA A 76 1.36 14.55 -3.96
C ALA A 76 1.92 13.26 -3.33
N PRO A 77 1.08 12.45 -2.65
CA PRO A 77 1.55 11.25 -1.97
C PRO A 77 2.03 10.16 -2.94
N TYR A 78 1.50 10.17 -4.17
CA TYR A 78 1.87 9.27 -5.24
C TYR A 78 2.40 10.05 -6.44
N GLN A 79 3.38 9.48 -7.11
CA GLN A 79 3.86 9.96 -8.40
C GLN A 79 3.24 9.12 -9.51
N GLY A 80 2.90 9.82 -10.60
CA GLY A 80 2.73 9.38 -11.99
C GLY A 80 2.02 8.07 -12.28
N PRO A 81 1.21 7.97 -13.35
CA PRO A 81 0.97 6.67 -13.95
C PRO A 81 2.25 6.24 -14.70
N PHE A 82 3.02 5.33 -14.11
CA PHE A 82 4.19 4.74 -14.75
C PHE A 82 3.81 3.46 -15.48
N GLU A 83 4.41 3.25 -16.66
CA GLU A 83 4.22 2.04 -17.45
C GLU A 83 4.89 0.85 -16.76
N VAL A 84 4.14 -0.25 -16.62
CA VAL A 84 4.65 -1.51 -16.06
C VAL A 84 5.30 -2.34 -17.15
N LEU A 85 6.60 -2.60 -17.02
CA LEU A 85 7.38 -3.38 -17.99
C LEU A 85 7.39 -4.88 -17.67
N SER A 86 7.57 -5.23 -16.39
CA SER A 86 7.59 -6.61 -15.93
C SER A 86 7.02 -6.75 -14.52
N ARG A 87 6.56 -7.96 -14.19
CA ARG A 87 5.90 -8.27 -12.92
C ARG A 87 6.53 -9.51 -12.29
N THR A 88 6.66 -9.49 -10.97
CA THR A 88 7.06 -10.61 -10.11
C THR A 88 6.09 -10.65 -8.92
N ASP A 89 6.02 -11.76 -8.20
CA ASP A 89 5.10 -11.96 -7.07
C ASP A 89 5.11 -10.82 -6.02
N LYS A 90 6.28 -10.22 -5.80
CA LYS A 90 6.48 -9.17 -4.78
C LYS A 90 6.85 -7.80 -5.32
N ASN A 91 7.20 -7.70 -6.60
CA ASN A 91 7.75 -6.47 -7.19
C ASN A 91 7.27 -6.25 -8.61
N LEU A 92 7.13 -4.98 -9.00
CA LEU A 92 6.90 -4.57 -10.39
C LEU A 92 8.07 -3.70 -10.85
N THR A 93 8.48 -3.88 -12.11
CA THR A 93 9.44 -3.01 -12.76
C THR A 93 8.70 -2.01 -13.63
N VAL A 94 8.94 -0.73 -13.40
CA VAL A 94 8.30 0.38 -14.11
C VAL A 94 9.31 1.23 -14.87
N LYS A 95 8.83 1.87 -15.94
CA LYS A 95 9.58 2.92 -16.66
C LYS A 95 9.28 4.29 -16.05
N SER A 96 10.27 4.90 -15.41
CA SER A 96 10.17 6.23 -14.80
C SER A 96 11.30 7.12 -15.30
N ASN A 97 10.96 8.22 -16.00
CA ASN A 97 11.91 9.23 -16.50
C ASN A 97 13.11 8.60 -17.23
N ASP A 98 12.81 7.68 -18.15
CA ASP A 98 13.76 6.93 -18.98
C ASP A 98 14.65 5.92 -18.24
N ARG A 99 14.38 5.67 -16.96
CA ARG A 99 15.03 4.61 -16.18
C ARG A 99 14.04 3.51 -15.83
N THR A 100 14.56 2.30 -15.71
CA THR A 100 13.80 1.15 -15.20
C THR A 100 14.03 1.01 -13.71
N THR A 101 12.94 0.98 -12.94
CA THR A 101 13.00 0.90 -11.48
C THR A 101 12.11 -0.24 -11.00
N THR A 102 12.66 -1.09 -10.12
CA THR A 102 11.91 -2.18 -9.48
C THR A 102 11.39 -1.73 -8.13
N ILE A 103 10.08 -1.94 -7.89
CA ILE A 103 9.36 -1.41 -6.73
C ILE A 103 8.49 -2.51 -6.13
N SER A 104 8.51 -2.66 -4.79
CA SER A 104 7.62 -3.58 -4.07
C SER A 104 6.15 -3.23 -4.29
N ILE A 105 5.29 -4.27 -4.38
CA ILE A 105 3.83 -4.15 -4.44
C ILE A 105 3.22 -3.31 -3.33
N ASP A 106 3.87 -3.23 -2.16
CA ASP A 106 3.36 -2.52 -0.99
C ASP A 106 3.22 -1.00 -1.20
N ARG A 107 3.92 -0.46 -2.20
CA ARG A 107 3.97 0.98 -2.50
C ARG A 107 3.23 1.35 -3.78
N LEU A 108 2.48 0.41 -4.34
CA LEU A 108 1.88 0.55 -5.67
C LEU A 108 0.37 0.69 -5.56
N LYS A 109 -0.18 1.49 -6.48
CA LYS A 109 -1.62 1.58 -6.70
C LYS A 109 -1.90 1.48 -8.20
N PRO A 110 -2.83 0.63 -8.65
CA PRO A 110 -3.15 0.53 -10.08
C PRO A 110 -3.71 1.87 -10.59
N ALA A 111 -3.28 2.27 -11.78
CA ALA A 111 -3.82 3.42 -12.49
C ALA A 111 -4.87 2.94 -13.50
N PHE A 112 -6.13 3.31 -13.27
CA PHE A 112 -7.21 3.01 -14.20
C PHE A 112 -7.33 4.15 -15.21
N GLN A 113 -7.09 3.85 -16.48
CA GLN A 113 -7.32 4.77 -17.59
C GLN A 113 -8.66 4.41 -18.25
N LEU A 114 -9.48 5.42 -18.55
CA LEU A 114 -10.65 5.21 -19.41
C LEU A 114 -10.13 4.83 -20.80
N LYS A 115 -10.60 3.71 -21.34
CA LYS A 115 -10.42 3.40 -22.77
C LYS A 115 -11.27 4.39 -23.57
N ASP A 116 -10.69 4.98 -24.60
CA ASP A 116 -11.38 5.97 -25.44
C ASP A 116 -12.75 5.47 -25.88
N THR A 117 -13.78 6.23 -25.49
CA THR A 117 -15.19 5.93 -25.81
C THR A 117 -15.48 5.96 -27.32
N ASN A 118 -14.52 6.37 -28.15
CA ASN A 118 -14.67 6.42 -29.60
C ASN A 118 -14.83 5.02 -30.22
N SER A 119 -14.14 3.99 -29.71
CA SER A 119 -14.31 2.61 -30.20
C SER A 119 -15.64 1.96 -29.72
N ILE A 120 -16.14 2.39 -28.56
CA ILE A 120 -17.44 1.94 -28.03
C ILE A 120 -18.59 2.58 -28.82
N LYS A 121 -18.45 3.84 -29.27
CA LYS A 121 -19.45 4.51 -30.11
C LYS A 121 -19.56 3.87 -31.49
N GLU A 122 -18.44 3.50 -32.12
CA GLU A 122 -18.46 2.86 -33.44
C GLU A 122 -19.14 1.48 -33.40
N SER A 123 -18.83 0.63 -32.42
CA SER A 123 -19.49 -0.68 -32.28
C SER A 123 -21.00 -0.58 -32.00
N PHE A 124 -21.45 0.42 -31.25
CA PHE A 124 -22.88 0.69 -31.03
C PHE A 124 -23.59 1.27 -32.27
N LEU A 125 -22.90 2.06 -33.09
CA LEU A 125 -23.44 2.62 -34.33
C LEU A 125 -23.53 1.57 -35.45
N GLU A 126 -22.58 0.63 -35.52
CA GLU A 126 -22.59 -0.49 -36.46
C GLU A 126 -23.75 -1.46 -36.17
N GLN A 127 -24.03 -1.75 -34.89
CA GLN A 127 -25.14 -2.61 -34.49
C GLN A 127 -26.51 -1.99 -34.81
N LYS A 128 -26.63 -0.65 -34.76
CA LYS A 128 -27.86 0.07 -35.12
C LYS A 128 -28.09 0.14 -36.64
N ARG A 129 -27.03 0.03 -37.44
CA ARG A 129 -27.13 0.00 -38.92
C ARG A 129 -27.58 -1.34 -39.48
N ASN A 130 -27.37 -2.44 -38.75
CA ASN A 130 -27.65 -3.80 -39.24
C ASN A 130 -29.00 -4.37 -38.75
N SER A 131 -29.81 -3.59 -38.04
CA SER A 131 -31.18 -3.97 -37.67
C SER A 131 -32.17 -3.64 -38.81
N PRO A 132 -33.10 -4.57 -39.18
CA PRO A 132 -34.06 -4.33 -40.24
C PRO A 132 -34.99 -3.17 -39.87
N VAL A 133 -35.13 -2.24 -40.83
CA VAL A 133 -35.95 -1.03 -40.72
C VAL A 133 -37.41 -1.42 -40.57
N VAL A 134 -37.95 -1.28 -39.37
CA VAL A 134 -39.40 -1.17 -39.14
C VAL A 134 -39.67 0.29 -38.78
N HIS A 135 -40.43 0.95 -39.65
CA HIS A 135 -40.88 2.32 -39.51
C HIS A 135 -41.57 2.55 -38.17
N ALA A 136 -41.03 3.47 -37.37
CA ALA A 136 -41.80 4.26 -36.42
C ALA A 136 -41.14 5.63 -36.25
N SER A 137 -41.68 6.60 -36.97
CA SER A 137 -41.43 8.03 -36.75
C SER A 137 -41.93 8.44 -35.36
N ARG A 138 -41.07 9.08 -34.56
CA ARG A 138 -41.43 10.16 -33.62
C ARG A 138 -40.17 10.76 -32.98
N LEU A 139 -39.96 12.06 -33.23
CA LEU A 139 -39.21 12.95 -32.35
C LEU A 139 -40.01 13.07 -31.05
N ASP A 140 -39.44 12.71 -29.91
CA ASP A 140 -39.84 13.30 -28.64
C ASP A 140 -38.74 13.16 -27.56
N SER A 141 -38.21 14.31 -27.16
CA SER A 141 -37.85 14.75 -25.81
C SER A 141 -37.21 13.77 -24.82
N ASP A 142 -36.01 14.16 -24.36
CA ASP A 142 -35.27 13.65 -23.19
C ASP A 142 -36.18 13.30 -21.99
N VAL A 143 -36.44 12.00 -21.79
CA VAL A 143 -37.03 11.50 -20.55
C VAL A 143 -35.90 11.33 -19.53
N LEU A 144 -35.63 12.40 -18.78
CA LEU A 144 -34.81 12.35 -17.57
C LEU A 144 -35.50 11.46 -16.53
N VAL A 145 -35.01 10.22 -16.38
CA VAL A 145 -35.41 9.35 -15.28
C VAL A 145 -35.10 10.06 -13.96
N PRO A 146 -36.06 10.22 -13.03
CA PRO A 146 -35.82 10.90 -11.77
C PRO A 146 -34.88 10.09 -10.88
N THR A 147 -33.62 10.52 -10.78
CA THR A 147 -32.64 9.93 -9.85
C THR A 147 -33.09 10.19 -8.42
N THR A 148 -33.33 9.11 -7.68
CA THR A 148 -33.85 9.15 -6.30
C THR A 148 -32.79 8.61 -5.35
N THR A 149 -32.53 9.30 -4.24
CA THR A 149 -31.61 8.80 -3.21
C THR A 149 -32.21 7.61 -2.47
N ARG A 150 -31.40 6.87 -1.69
CA ARG A 150 -31.87 5.76 -0.84
C ARG A 150 -33.02 6.12 0.12
N PHE A 151 -33.24 7.40 0.39
CA PHE A 151 -34.32 7.92 1.24
C PHE A 151 -35.49 8.51 0.44
N GLY A 152 -35.59 8.24 -0.86
CA GLY A 152 -36.72 8.70 -1.67
C GLY A 152 -36.65 10.15 -2.14
N ARG A 153 -35.54 10.87 -1.89
CA ARG A 153 -35.40 12.28 -2.31
C ARG A 153 -35.05 12.36 -3.79
N LYS A 154 -35.86 13.08 -4.57
CA LYS A 154 -35.59 13.38 -5.98
C LYS A 154 -34.41 14.36 -6.08
N VAL A 155 -33.39 14.00 -6.83
CA VAL A 155 -32.20 14.84 -7.06
C VAL A 155 -32.03 15.07 -8.55
N ARG A 156 -31.81 16.34 -8.92
CA ARG A 156 -31.41 16.73 -10.28
C ARG A 156 -29.91 16.99 -10.26
N PHE A 157 -29.17 16.30 -11.11
CA PHE A 157 -27.76 16.60 -11.34
C PHE A 157 -27.64 17.60 -12.48
N ASN A 158 -26.80 18.61 -12.31
CA ASN A 158 -26.50 19.57 -13.35
C ASN A 158 -25.56 18.90 -14.37
N PRO A 159 -25.94 18.81 -15.66
CA PRO A 159 -25.14 18.16 -16.70
C PRO A 159 -23.79 18.83 -16.94
N MET A 160 -23.55 20.05 -16.42
CA MET A 160 -22.25 20.73 -16.52
C MET A 160 -21.14 20.06 -15.69
N PHE A 161 -21.50 19.21 -14.72
CA PHE A 161 -20.54 18.57 -13.80
C PHE A 161 -20.50 17.03 -13.94
N LEU A 162 -21.04 16.50 -15.04
CA LEU A 162 -21.07 15.08 -15.41
C LEU A 162 -20.32 14.86 -16.72
#